data_AF-A0ABD3C4F0-F1
#
_entry.id   AF-A0ABD3C4F0-F1
#
_cell.length_a   1.000
_cell.length_b   1.000
_cell.length_c   1.000
_cell.angle_alpha   90.00
_cell.angle_beta   90.00
_cell.angle_gamma   90.00
#
_symmetry.space_group_name_H-M   'P 1'
#
loop_
_entity.id
_entity.type
_entity.pdbx_description
1 polymer ?
#
loop_
_entity_poly.entity_id
_entity_poly.type
_entity_poly.pdbx_seq_one_letter_code
_entity_poly.pdbx_strand_id
1 'polypeptide(L)'
;MSRQSTRSNQFPAQNGSGSRSSSSYGNAAVRCHCGIQLELVTSWTDDNPGRRFQACPNYKMPSCCGFFRWFDEEMCSRSKEANVLEKHSAVIEDQRNLTAELQMFKKKERMLKIVIAVMVLIIAFQVMSQPEFGKTMPRQLV
;
A
#
# COMPACT_ATOMS: atom_id res chain seq x y z
N MET A 1 7.32 24.66 19.03
CA MET A 1 6.05 25.41 19.01
C MET A 1 5.82 25.85 17.57
N SER A 2 4.82 25.45 16.79
CA SER A 2 3.62 24.66 17.00
C SER A 2 3.21 24.10 15.62
N ARG A 3 2.98 22.78 15.50
CA ARG A 3 2.50 22.14 14.27
C ARG A 3 0.98 22.34 14.19
N GLN A 4 0.50 22.92 13.09
CA GLN A 4 -0.92 23.20 12.86
C GLN A 4 -1.68 21.88 12.66
N SER A 5 -2.72 21.72 13.50
CA SER A 5 -3.61 20.57 13.57
C SER A 5 -4.57 20.56 12.38
N THR A 6 -4.59 19.46 11.64
CA THR A 6 -5.54 19.16 10.58
C THR A 6 -6.96 19.12 11.12
N ARG A 7 -7.80 20.02 10.59
CA ARG A 7 -9.21 20.20 10.88
C ARG A 7 -9.98 18.90 10.63
N SER A 8 -10.45 18.27 11.69
CA SER A 8 -11.34 17.11 11.65
C SER A 8 -12.68 17.49 11.03
N ASN A 9 -13.00 16.93 9.86
CA ASN A 9 -14.36 16.96 9.32
C ASN A 9 -15.21 15.95 10.10
N GLN A 10 -15.65 16.37 11.28
CA GLN A 10 -16.60 15.63 12.11
C GLN A 10 -18.02 15.93 11.58
N PHE A 11 -18.64 14.91 10.95
CA PHE A 11 -20.07 14.94 10.65
C PHE A 11 -20.86 15.00 11.97
N PRO A 12 -21.82 15.92 12.14
CA PRO A 12 -22.62 15.95 13.35
C PRO A 12 -23.56 14.73 13.38
N ALA A 13 -23.49 13.96 14.47
CA ALA A 13 -24.44 12.89 14.75
C ALA A 13 -25.78 13.51 15.14
N GLN A 14 -26.83 13.28 14.36
CA GLN A 14 -28.20 13.58 14.78
C GLN A 14 -28.93 12.27 15.14
N ASN A 15 -29.36 12.21 16.40
CA ASN A 15 -30.21 11.16 16.97
C ASN A 15 -31.61 11.23 16.35
N GLY A 16 -31.97 10.23 15.53
CA GLY A 16 -33.35 10.02 15.08
C GLY A 16 -33.95 8.81 15.78
N SER A 17 -34.95 9.04 16.64
CA SER A 17 -35.73 8.02 17.34
C SER A 17 -36.39 7.05 16.35
N GLY A 18 -36.04 5.76 16.42
CA GLY A 18 -36.58 4.73 15.53
C GLY A 18 -37.97 4.26 15.97
N SER A 19 -39.01 4.69 15.25
CA SER A 19 -40.31 4.01 15.27
C SER A 19 -40.22 2.78 14.37
N ARG A 20 -40.41 1.59 14.95
CA ARG A 20 -40.52 0.31 14.22
C ARG A 20 -41.88 0.29 13.52
N SER A 21 -41.91 0.52 12.22
CA SER A 21 -43.10 0.33 11.38
C SER A 21 -42.81 -0.76 10.36
N SER A 22 -43.65 -1.78 10.40
CA SER A 22 -43.64 -3.02 9.63
C SER A 22 -43.58 -2.79 8.12
N SER A 23 -42.70 -3.55 7.48
CA SER A 23 -42.25 -3.44 6.09
C SER A 23 -43.35 -3.78 5.07
N SER A 24 -43.77 -2.77 4.30
CA SER A 24 -44.31 -2.93 2.95
C SER A 24 -43.92 -1.72 2.09
N TYR A 25 -42.63 -1.56 1.82
CA TYR A 25 -42.13 -0.57 0.86
C TYR A 25 -41.14 -1.25 -0.08
N GLY A 26 -41.63 -1.57 -1.29
CA GLY A 26 -40.75 -1.78 -2.43
C GLY A 26 -39.91 -0.53 -2.66
N ASN A 27 -38.60 -0.73 -2.83
CA ASN A 27 -37.59 0.18 -3.40
C ASN A 27 -37.97 1.68 -3.50
N ALA A 28 -38.36 2.32 -2.40
CA ALA A 28 -38.57 3.75 -2.39
C ALA A 28 -37.20 4.42 -2.48
N ALA A 29 -36.96 5.14 -3.58
CA ALA A 29 -35.72 5.87 -3.80
C ALA A 29 -35.47 6.85 -2.62
N VAL A 30 -34.41 6.60 -1.85
CA VAL A 30 -34.01 7.48 -0.74
C VAL A 30 -33.50 8.80 -1.32
N ARG A 31 -33.97 9.92 -0.77
CA ARG A 31 -33.54 11.27 -1.17
C ARG A 31 -32.92 12.00 0.02
N CYS A 32 -31.94 12.84 -0.24
CA CYS A 32 -31.41 13.77 0.77
C CYS A 32 -32.33 14.99 0.96
N HIS A 33 -32.01 15.87 1.92
CA HIS A 33 -32.78 17.09 2.17
C HIS A 33 -32.73 18.12 1.03
N CYS A 34 -31.81 17.97 0.06
CA CYS A 34 -31.82 18.74 -1.19
C CYS A 34 -32.83 18.20 -2.22
N GLY A 35 -33.54 17.10 -1.93
CA GLY A 35 -34.44 16.41 -2.87
C GLY A 35 -33.74 15.50 -3.89
N ILE A 36 -32.40 15.40 -3.85
CA ILE A 36 -31.60 14.58 -4.76
C ILE A 36 -31.66 13.11 -4.32
N GLN A 37 -31.91 12.21 -5.27
CA GLN A 37 -31.89 10.77 -5.06
C GLN A 37 -30.49 10.26 -4.72
N LEU A 38 -30.42 9.32 -3.79
CA LEU A 38 -29.18 8.80 -3.26
C LEU A 38 -28.85 7.44 -3.85
N GLU A 39 -27.59 7.30 -4.26
CA GLU A 39 -27.00 6.04 -4.65
C GLU A 39 -26.46 5.30 -3.42
N LEU A 40 -26.45 3.98 -3.50
CA LEU A 40 -25.82 3.12 -2.51
C LEU A 40 -24.33 2.98 -2.86
N VAL A 41 -23.47 3.52 -2.00
CA VAL A 41 -22.01 3.59 -2.21
C VAL A 41 -21.30 2.64 -1.26
N THR A 42 -20.29 1.91 -1.75
CA THR A 42 -19.43 1.05 -0.93
C THR A 42 -18.23 1.82 -0.41
N SER A 43 -17.98 1.76 0.90
CA SER A 43 -16.76 2.31 1.52
C SER A 43 -15.57 1.38 1.26
N TRP A 44 -14.43 1.98 0.93
CA TRP A 44 -13.15 1.29 0.73
C TRP A 44 -12.08 1.73 1.73
N THR A 45 -12.48 2.41 2.80
CA THR A 45 -11.57 2.81 3.87
C THR A 45 -11.20 1.63 4.74
N ASP A 46 -10.01 1.65 5.36
CA ASP A 46 -9.58 0.57 6.27
C ASP A 46 -10.50 0.40 7.48
N ASP A 47 -11.15 1.47 7.95
CA ASP A 47 -12.08 1.42 9.09
C ASP A 47 -13.44 0.79 8.75
N ASN A 48 -13.85 0.86 7.49
CA ASN A 48 -15.18 0.43 7.02
C ASN A 48 -15.08 -0.24 5.64
N PRO A 49 -14.26 -1.29 5.46
CA PRO A 49 -14.04 -1.89 4.16
C PRO A 49 -15.32 -2.60 3.71
N GLY A 50 -15.78 -2.35 2.49
CA GLY A 50 -16.97 -3.00 1.93
C GLY A 50 -18.32 -2.55 2.52
N ARG A 51 -18.33 -1.69 3.55
CA ARG A 51 -19.57 -1.24 4.20
C ARG A 51 -20.28 -0.19 3.34
N ARG A 52 -21.57 -0.39 3.05
CA ARG A 52 -22.30 0.53 2.18
C ARG A 52 -22.98 1.66 2.94
N PHE A 53 -23.02 2.84 2.31
CA PHE A 53 -23.65 4.05 2.83
C PHE A 53 -24.37 4.81 1.73
N GLN A 54 -25.23 5.75 2.13
CA GLN A 54 -25.87 6.73 1.25
C GLN A 54 -25.56 8.12 1.80
N ALA A 55 -25.08 9.02 0.95
CA ALA A 55 -24.72 10.37 1.35
C ALA A 55 -25.17 11.39 0.30
N CYS A 56 -25.38 12.64 0.72
CA CYS A 56 -25.69 13.74 -0.19
C CYS A 56 -24.59 13.86 -1.28
N PRO A 57 -24.93 13.85 -2.58
CA PRO A 57 -23.92 13.99 -3.64
C PRO A 57 -23.14 15.31 -3.57
N ASN A 58 -23.76 16.34 -2.98
CA ASN A 58 -23.16 17.65 -2.79
C ASN A 58 -22.22 17.72 -1.57
N TYR A 59 -21.75 16.59 -1.01
CA TYR A 59 -20.96 16.55 0.23
C TYR A 59 -19.68 17.41 0.24
N LYS A 60 -19.16 17.80 -0.93
CA LYS A 60 -17.99 18.68 -1.06
C LYS A 60 -18.35 20.16 -1.25
N MET A 61 -19.63 20.48 -1.41
CA MET A 61 -20.10 21.83 -1.68
C MET A 61 -20.56 22.52 -0.39
N PRO A 62 -20.44 23.86 -0.30
CA PRO A 62 -21.03 24.62 0.81
C PRO A 62 -22.56 24.44 0.94
N SER A 63 -23.23 24.07 -0.16
CA SER A 63 -24.67 23.77 -0.22
C SER A 63 -25.04 22.34 0.21
N CYS A 64 -24.08 21.57 0.74
CA CYS A 64 -24.35 20.23 1.27
C CYS A 64 -25.38 20.29 2.41
N CYS A 65 -26.42 19.47 2.33
CA CYS A 65 -27.38 19.32 3.44
C CYS A 65 -26.90 18.39 4.57
N GLY A 66 -25.71 17.79 4.45
CA GLY A 66 -25.13 16.90 5.45
C GLY A 66 -25.75 15.52 5.56
N PHE A 67 -26.72 15.15 4.69
CA PHE A 67 -27.35 13.84 4.75
C PHE A 67 -26.31 12.71 4.59
N PHE A 68 -26.29 11.80 5.56
CA PHE A 68 -25.48 10.59 5.56
C PHE A 68 -26.19 9.49 6.35
N ARG A 69 -26.23 8.26 5.83
CA ARG A 69 -26.62 7.07 6.59
C ARG A 69 -25.82 5.85 6.18
N TRP A 70 -25.55 4.98 7.13
CA TRP A 70 -25.09 3.62 6.83
C TRP A 70 -26.26 2.78 6.31
N PHE A 71 -26.00 1.98 5.28
CA PHE A 71 -26.93 0.96 4.79
C PHE A 71 -26.69 -0.35 5.50
N ASP A 72 -25.43 -0.79 5.57
CA ASP A 72 -25.03 -1.98 6.32
C ASP A 72 -24.73 -1.64 7.78
N GLU A 73 -24.98 -2.61 8.67
CA GLU A 73 -24.56 -2.52 10.07
C GLU A 73 -23.03 -2.44 10.20
N GLU A 74 -22.57 -1.98 11.36
CA GLU A 74 -21.14 -1.94 11.62
C GLU A 74 -20.59 -3.35 11.76
N MET A 75 -19.44 -3.63 11.16
CA MET A 75 -18.76 -4.90 11.37
C MET A 75 -18.45 -5.08 12.86
N CYS A 76 -18.69 -6.28 13.39
CA CYS A 76 -18.29 -6.58 14.75
C CYS A 76 -16.76 -6.54 14.90
N SER A 77 -16.29 -6.27 16.12
CA SER A 77 -14.85 -6.19 16.43
C SER A 77 -14.07 -7.41 15.93
N ARG A 78 -14.65 -8.60 16.12
CA ARG A 78 -14.05 -9.87 15.67
C ARG A 78 -13.82 -9.93 14.17
N SER A 79 -14.76 -9.43 13.36
CA SER A 79 -14.60 -9.39 11.89
C SER A 79 -13.54 -8.37 11.47
N LYS A 80 -13.45 -7.23 12.15
CA LYS A 80 -12.39 -6.24 11.90
C LYS A 80 -11.01 -6.83 12.20
N GLU A 81 -10.87 -7.51 13.34
CA GLU A 81 -9.64 -8.20 13.74
C GLU A 81 -9.24 -9.29 12.73
N ALA A 82 -10.19 -10.11 12.29
CA ALA A 82 -9.94 -11.15 11.29
C ALA A 82 -9.38 -10.56 9.98
N ASN A 83 -9.98 -9.47 9.47
CA ASN A 83 -9.50 -8.80 8.27
C ASN A 83 -8.07 -8.25 8.43
N VAL A 84 -7.75 -7.70 9.61
CA VAL A 84 -6.39 -7.21 9.89
C VAL A 84 -5.39 -8.37 9.93
N LEU A 85 -5.73 -9.47 10.59
CA LEU A 85 -4.88 -10.66 10.66
C LEU A 85 -4.64 -11.28 9.28
N GLU A 86 -5.68 -11.36 8.45
CA GLU A 86 -5.58 -11.82 7.06
C GLU A 86 -4.63 -10.94 6.25
N LYS A 87 -4.85 -9.61 6.23
CA LYS A 87 -3.96 -8.65 5.56
C LYS A 87 -2.52 -8.78 6.06
N HIS A 88 -2.33 -8.91 7.37
CA HIS A 88 -1.00 -9.04 7.97
C HIS A 88 -0.31 -10.35 7.55
N SER A 89 -1.03 -11.47 7.48
CA SER A 89 -0.47 -12.74 7.03
C SER A 89 0.03 -12.69 5.58
N ALA A 90 -0.72 -12.06 4.68
CA ALA A 90 -0.31 -11.86 3.28
C ALA A 90 0.97 -11.01 3.18
N VAL A 91 1.03 -9.89 3.92
CA VAL A 91 2.22 -9.02 3.96
C VAL A 91 3.45 -9.76 4.47
N ILE A 92 3.31 -10.61 5.49
CA ILE A 92 4.42 -11.42 6.01
C ILE A 92 4.94 -12.38 4.94
N GLU A 93 4.06 -13.03 4.19
CA GLU A 93 4.45 -13.96 3.13
C GLU A 93 5.21 -13.23 2.01
N ASP A 94 4.67 -12.11 1.54
CA ASP A 94 5.33 -11.26 0.53
C ASP A 94 6.71 -10.78 1.01
N GLN A 95 6.81 -10.39 2.28
CA GLN A 95 8.09 -9.98 2.86
C GLN A 95 9.11 -11.12 2.86
N ARG A 96 8.68 -12.35 3.19
CA ARG A 96 9.56 -13.52 3.15
C ARG A 96 10.01 -13.81 1.71
N ASN A 97 9.11 -13.79 0.75
CA ASN A 97 9.42 -14.03 -0.67
C ASN A 97 10.43 -12.98 -1.18
N LEU A 98 10.17 -11.70 -0.94
CA LEU A 98 11.05 -10.62 -1.36
C LEU A 98 12.43 -10.69 -0.69
N THR A 99 12.48 -11.05 0.60
CA THR A 99 13.77 -11.24 1.30
C THR A 99 14.56 -12.41 0.73
N ALA A 100 13.91 -13.53 0.38
CA ALA A 100 14.55 -14.67 -0.26
C ALA A 100 15.09 -14.31 -1.66
N GLU A 101 14.31 -13.59 -2.47
CA GLU A 101 14.76 -13.11 -3.79
C GLU A 101 15.98 -12.20 -3.67
N LEU A 102 15.93 -11.21 -2.78
CA LEU A 102 17.06 -10.32 -2.51
C LEU A 102 18.31 -11.08 -2.05
N GLN A 103 18.15 -12.12 -1.22
CA GLN A 103 19.27 -12.97 -0.82
C GLN A 103 19.87 -13.73 -2.01
N MET A 104 19.04 -14.24 -2.92
CA MET A 104 19.52 -14.91 -4.13
C MET A 104 20.27 -13.93 -5.04
N PHE A 105 19.76 -12.71 -5.24
CA PHE A 105 20.46 -11.68 -6.00
C PHE A 105 21.80 -11.31 -5.37
N LYS A 106 21.86 -11.08 -4.05
CA LYS A 106 23.11 -10.81 -3.34
C LYS A 106 24.10 -11.96 -3.42
N LYS A 107 23.62 -13.21 -3.39
CA LYS A 107 24.48 -14.40 -3.55
C LYS A 107 25.07 -14.46 -4.96
N LYS A 108 24.26 -14.21 -5.99
CA LYS A 108 24.73 -14.11 -7.39
C LYS A 108 25.77 -13.01 -7.55
N GLU A 109 25.52 -11.83 -6.99
CA GLU A 109 26.48 -10.71 -6.99
C GLU A 109 27.79 -11.10 -6.32
N ARG A 110 27.74 -11.72 -5.12
CA ARG A 110 28.92 -12.17 -4.39
C ARG A 110 29.71 -13.21 -5.19
N MET A 111 29.02 -14.20 -5.78
CA MET A 111 29.65 -15.22 -6.62
C MET A 111 30.30 -14.60 -7.86
N LEU A 112 29.62 -13.67 -8.53
CA LEU A 112 30.16 -12.98 -9.70
C LEU A 112 31.42 -12.18 -9.35
N LYS A 113 31.43 -11.46 -8.22
CA LYS A 113 32.62 -10.75 -7.73
C LYS A 113 33.79 -11.69 -7.47
N ILE A 114 33.54 -12.85 -6.86
CA ILE A 114 34.56 -13.87 -6.62
C ILE A 114 35.11 -14.41 -7.95
N VAL A 115 34.24 -14.74 -8.90
CA VAL A 115 34.66 -15.23 -10.24
C VAL A 115 35.51 -14.19 -10.96
N ILE A 116 35.09 -12.92 -10.98
CA ILE A 116 35.86 -11.84 -11.59
C ILE A 116 37.23 -11.70 -10.91
N ALA A 117 37.29 -11.72 -9.58
CA ALA A 117 38.55 -11.62 -8.85
C ALA A 117 39.52 -12.77 -9.21
N VAL A 118 39.04 -14.01 -9.25
CA VAL A 118 39.85 -15.17 -9.64
C VAL A 118 40.34 -15.05 -11.09
N MET A 119 39.47 -14.63 -12.01
CA MET A 119 39.85 -14.41 -13.41
C MET A 119 40.96 -13.36 -13.55
N VAL A 120 40.87 -12.25 -12.82
CA VAL A 120 41.91 -11.20 -12.81
C VAL A 120 43.24 -11.75 -12.28
N LEU A 121 43.22 -12.56 -11.22
CA LEU A 121 44.44 -13.19 -10.68
C LEU A 121 45.09 -14.15 -11.68
N ILE A 122 44.28 -14.95 -12.39
CA ILE A 122 44.77 -15.86 -13.44
C ILE A 122 45.41 -15.06 -14.58
N ILE A 123 44.73 -14.02 -15.09
CA ILE A 123 45.25 -13.17 -16.16
C ILE A 123 46.57 -12.50 -15.74
N ALA A 124 46.63 -11.95 -14.52
CA ALA A 124 47.86 -11.36 -13.99
C ALA A 124 49.01 -12.37 -13.95
N PHE A 125 48.76 -13.59 -13.46
CA PHE A 125 49.78 -14.66 -13.48
C PHE A 125 50.26 -14.99 -14.90
N GLN A 126 49.34 -15.11 -15.86
CA GLN A 126 49.68 -15.39 -17.26
C GLN A 126 50.50 -14.28 -17.91
N VAL A 127 50.22 -13.00 -17.58
CA VAL A 127 50.99 -11.84 -18.06
C VAL A 127 52.38 -11.79 -17.42
N MET A 128 52.46 -12.01 -16.11
CA MET A 128 53.75 -12.05 -15.38
C MET A 128 54.64 -13.22 -15.82
N SER A 129 54.05 -14.29 -16.36
CA SER A 129 54.77 -15.44 -16.90
C SER A 129 55.26 -15.25 -18.34
N GLN A 130 54.96 -14.11 -18.98
CA GLN A 130 55.43 -13.84 -20.34
C GLN A 130 56.94 -13.51 -20.35
N PRO A 131 57.77 -14.23 -21.13
CA PRO A 131 59.23 -14.10 -21.11
C PRO A 131 59.79 -12.78 -21.66
N GLU A 132 58.94 -11.92 -22.23
CA GLU A 132 59.31 -10.66 -22.87
C GLU A 132 59.10 -9.42 -21.98
N PHE A 133 58.43 -9.54 -20.83
CA PHE A 133 58.07 -8.39 -19.98
C PHE A 133 59.29 -7.65 -19.39
N GLY A 134 60.46 -8.29 -19.31
CA GLY A 134 61.70 -7.72 -18.77
C GLY A 134 62.73 -7.25 -19.81
N LYS A 135 62.48 -7.42 -21.12
CA LYS A 135 63.50 -7.19 -22.17
C LYS A 135 63.41 -5.84 -22.87
N THR A 136 62.34 -5.07 -22.66
CA THR A 136 62.17 -3.73 -23.25
C THR A 136 62.56 -2.64 -22.25
N MET A 137 63.79 -2.67 -21.75
CA MET A 137 64.43 -1.46 -21.21
C MET A 137 65.57 -1.12 -22.16
N PRO A 138 65.40 -0.16 -23.09
CA PRO A 138 66.54 0.32 -23.85
C PRO A 138 67.50 0.97 -22.86
N ARG A 139 68.63 0.29 -22.63
CA ARG A 139 69.79 0.87 -21.96
C ARG A 139 70.17 2.09 -22.80
N GLN A 140 69.83 3.29 -22.36
CA GLN A 140 70.41 4.49 -22.94
C GLN A 140 71.92 4.38 -22.70
N LEU A 141 72.61 4.04 -23.78
CA LEU A 141 74.04 4.21 -23.92
C LEU A 141 74.26 5.65 -24.36
N VAL A 142 75.24 6.27 -23.68
CA VAL A 142 75.77 7.63 -23.81
C VAL A 142 75.13 8.65 -22.87
#